data_AF-A0A1G1G690-F1
#
_entry.id   AF-A0A1G1G690-F1
#
_cell.length_a   1.000
_cell.length_b   1.000
_cell.length_c   1.000
_cell.angle_alpha   90.00
_cell.angle_beta   90.00
_cell.angle_gamma   90.00
#
_symmetry.space_group_name_H-M   'P 1'
#
loop_
_entity.id
_entity.type
_entity.pdbx_description
1 polymer ?
#
loop_
_entity_poly.entity_id
_entity_poly.type
_entity_poly.pdbx_seq_one_letter_code
_entity_poly.pdbx_strand_id
1 'polypeptide(L)'
;MKHVLNKPRVFLSHSAKDKSFIDRLCGDLRKCQIDPWLDTEEIRDGKPWLKVIFEDGIPTCDAVLVYFTENSIISPMVAKEIDAALIQSLSACGISFLPYVEKAELRSSLRVDLRTLQCREFNRKNYNTILPSVVSEIWRSHMENSIESASLKQKNKILELELELEKLKQSKPTVFESSENEEFPFLHNRLKRIEKITVSLYTKVANSVLPVLVRNDIYEINILDMLVSHVKSGSVQIDYHHFNWEIDQLLKESASANKYAARNQYYTGAKVNPDLIVELRTYGFLRGVTRTKSNGRDQHIDEITDKFYRFVYWLEYNGGANSNIDLQLFKLGEEKETTLDAASEG
;
A
#
# COMPACT_ATOMS: atom_id res chain seq x y z
N MET A 1 13.72 -31.02 -12.33
CA MET A 1 13.37 -29.91 -13.23
C MET A 1 13.70 -30.33 -14.66
N LYS A 2 12.69 -30.53 -15.52
CA LYS A 2 12.94 -30.66 -16.96
C LYS A 2 13.32 -29.27 -17.46
N HIS A 3 14.58 -29.06 -17.84
CA HIS A 3 14.92 -27.91 -18.68
C HIS A 3 14.16 -28.11 -19.99
N VAL A 4 13.03 -27.43 -20.14
CA VAL A 4 12.44 -27.22 -21.46
C VAL A 4 13.44 -26.30 -22.16
N LEU A 5 14.38 -26.89 -22.89
CA LEU A 5 15.16 -26.16 -23.88
C LEU A 5 14.12 -25.55 -24.82
N ASN A 6 13.92 -24.24 -24.70
CA ASN A 6 13.11 -23.51 -25.65
C ASN A 6 13.84 -23.65 -26.98
N LYS A 7 13.18 -24.23 -27.99
CA LYS A 7 13.79 -24.47 -29.29
C LYS A 7 13.69 -23.18 -30.09
N PRO A 8 14.74 -22.79 -30.85
CA PRO A 8 14.63 -21.65 -31.73
C PRO A 8 13.48 -21.85 -32.70
N ARG A 9 12.64 -20.83 -32.89
CA ARG A 9 11.54 -20.88 -33.84
C ARG A 9 11.89 -20.03 -35.06
N VAL A 10 11.75 -20.61 -36.25
CA VAL A 10 12.09 -19.92 -37.51
C VAL A 10 10.90 -19.92 -38.45
N PHE A 11 10.53 -18.75 -38.95
CA PHE A 11 9.52 -18.63 -39.99
C PHE A 11 10.18 -18.79 -41.37
N LEU A 12 9.65 -19.67 -42.23
CA LEU A 12 10.19 -19.89 -43.59
C LEU A 12 9.20 -19.38 -44.65
N SER A 13 9.50 -18.20 -45.19
CA SER A 13 8.78 -17.59 -46.31
C SER A 13 9.28 -18.16 -47.65
N HIS A 14 8.36 -18.71 -48.46
CA HIS A 14 8.67 -19.36 -49.72
C HIS A 14 7.46 -19.36 -50.67
N SER A 15 7.70 -19.58 -51.97
CA SER A 15 6.60 -19.84 -52.92
C SER A 15 6.10 -21.28 -52.76
N ALA A 16 4.79 -21.52 -52.90
CA ALA A 16 4.21 -22.86 -52.90
C ALA A 16 4.87 -23.82 -53.93
N LYS A 17 5.42 -23.28 -55.03
CA LYS A 17 6.15 -24.05 -56.05
C LYS A 17 7.50 -24.58 -55.57
N ASP A 18 8.06 -23.99 -54.52
CA ASP A 18 9.38 -24.34 -53.97
C ASP A 18 9.28 -25.31 -52.77
N LYS A 19 8.06 -25.79 -52.48
CA LYS A 19 7.73 -26.64 -51.35
C LYS A 19 8.66 -27.85 -51.19
N SER A 20 9.06 -28.51 -52.27
CA SER A 20 9.96 -29.67 -52.21
C SER A 20 11.32 -29.37 -51.57
N PHE A 21 11.87 -28.17 -51.80
CA PHE A 21 13.14 -27.74 -51.20
C PHE A 21 12.93 -27.38 -49.72
N ILE A 22 11.84 -26.67 -49.44
CA ILE A 22 11.51 -26.16 -48.11
C ILE A 22 11.10 -27.29 -47.15
N ASP A 23 10.38 -28.30 -47.62
CA ASP A 23 10.03 -29.48 -46.81
C ASP A 23 11.29 -30.24 -46.37
N ARG A 24 12.29 -30.35 -47.25
CA ARG A 24 13.60 -30.91 -46.89
C ARG A 24 14.29 -30.06 -45.82
N LEU A 25 14.30 -28.73 -46.01
CA LEU A 25 14.86 -27.78 -45.05
C LEU A 25 14.18 -27.88 -43.69
N CYS A 26 12.86 -27.92 -43.64
CA CYS A 26 12.08 -28.15 -42.42
C CYS A 26 12.50 -29.44 -41.70
N GLY A 27 12.60 -30.54 -42.45
CA GLY A 27 13.00 -31.83 -41.91
C GLY A 27 14.39 -31.79 -41.27
N ASP A 28 15.34 -31.11 -41.90
CA ASP A 28 16.71 -31.01 -41.40
C ASP A 28 16.82 -30.00 -40.24
N LEU A 29 16.11 -28.86 -40.28
CA LEU A 29 16.04 -27.91 -39.16
C LEU A 29 15.46 -28.56 -37.89
N ARG A 30 14.41 -29.38 -38.03
CA ARG A 30 13.84 -30.14 -36.91
C ARG A 30 14.84 -31.11 -36.28
N LYS A 31 15.69 -31.76 -37.09
CA LYS A 31 16.78 -32.62 -36.57
C LYS A 31 17.80 -31.80 -35.79
N CYS A 32 17.99 -30.52 -36.14
CA CYS A 32 18.83 -29.56 -35.43
C CYS A 32 18.13 -28.88 -34.23
N GLN A 33 17.00 -29.41 -33.76
CA GLN A 33 16.21 -28.87 -32.64
C GLN A 33 15.71 -27.43 -32.87
N ILE A 34 15.49 -27.05 -34.13
CA ILE A 34 14.83 -25.80 -34.52
C ILE A 34 13.38 -26.12 -34.87
N ASP A 35 12.44 -25.25 -34.50
CA ASP A 35 11.02 -25.37 -34.84
C ASP A 35 10.70 -24.51 -36.08
N PRO A 36 10.66 -25.11 -37.29
CA PRO A 36 10.27 -24.39 -38.49
C PRO A 36 8.76 -24.22 -38.54
N TRP A 37 8.35 -22.96 -38.68
CA TRP A 37 6.98 -22.56 -38.96
C TRP A 37 6.84 -22.20 -40.43
N LEU A 38 5.98 -22.93 -41.13
CA LEU A 38 5.59 -22.66 -42.49
C LEU A 38 4.27 -21.90 -42.50
N ASP A 39 4.12 -21.01 -43.47
CA ASP A 39 2.82 -20.49 -43.81
C ASP A 39 1.99 -21.60 -44.48
N THR A 40 1.03 -22.17 -43.74
CA THR A 40 0.24 -23.31 -44.19
C THR A 40 -0.98 -22.93 -45.01
N GLU A 41 -1.34 -21.65 -45.07
CA GLU A 41 -2.40 -21.17 -45.95
C GLU A 41 -1.78 -20.18 -46.93
N GLU A 42 -2.23 -20.18 -48.18
CA GLU A 42 -2.01 -19.02 -49.04
C GLU A 42 -2.43 -17.81 -48.22
N ILE A 43 -1.50 -16.89 -47.92
CA ILE A 43 -1.84 -15.56 -47.41
C ILE A 43 -2.87 -15.03 -48.38
N ARG A 44 -4.14 -15.13 -47.99
CA ARG A 44 -5.27 -14.90 -48.89
C ARG A 44 -5.03 -13.58 -49.59
N ASP A 45 -5.09 -13.61 -50.92
CA ASP A 45 -4.82 -12.46 -51.77
C ASP A 45 -5.37 -11.16 -51.14
N GLY A 46 -4.48 -10.23 -50.80
CA GLY A 46 -4.84 -8.89 -50.30
C GLY A 46 -4.66 -8.62 -48.80
N LYS A 47 -4.18 -9.57 -47.98
CA LYS A 47 -3.70 -9.24 -46.61
C LYS A 47 -2.21 -8.88 -46.64
N PRO A 48 -1.79 -7.77 -45.98
CA PRO A 48 -0.37 -7.44 -45.87
C PRO A 48 0.36 -8.57 -45.14
N TRP A 49 1.42 -9.11 -45.74
CA TRP A 49 2.28 -10.14 -45.13
C TRP A 49 2.77 -9.70 -43.75
N LEU A 50 3.04 -8.39 -43.60
CA LEU A 50 3.36 -7.69 -42.36
C LEU A 50 2.33 -7.92 -41.24
N LYS A 51 1.04 -7.97 -41.55
CA LYS A 51 -0.01 -8.12 -40.54
C LYS A 51 -0.02 -9.53 -39.96
N VAL A 52 0.21 -10.55 -40.79
CA VAL A 52 0.38 -11.95 -40.36
C VAL A 52 1.67 -12.11 -39.54
N ILE A 53 2.75 -11.43 -39.95
CA ILE A 53 4.00 -11.37 -39.18
C ILE A 53 3.73 -10.84 -37.76
N PHE A 54 3.19 -9.63 -37.62
CA PHE A 54 3.08 -8.97 -36.31
C PHE A 54 1.88 -9.43 -35.46
N GLU A 55 0.76 -9.87 -36.04
CA GLU A 55 -0.45 -10.28 -35.30
C GLU A 55 -0.54 -11.79 -35.04
N ASP A 56 -0.08 -12.66 -35.96
CA ASP A 56 -0.36 -14.11 -35.92
C ASP A 56 0.74 -14.99 -35.29
N GLY A 57 1.90 -14.45 -34.90
CA GLY A 57 2.84 -15.22 -34.04
C GLY A 57 4.35 -15.00 -34.19
N ILE A 58 4.84 -14.07 -35.01
CA ILE A 58 6.29 -13.80 -35.11
C ILE A 58 6.94 -13.19 -33.86
N PRO A 59 6.24 -12.55 -32.90
CA PRO A 59 6.85 -12.19 -31.60
C PRO A 59 7.46 -13.38 -30.84
N THR A 60 7.16 -14.62 -31.26
CA THR A 60 7.72 -15.86 -30.71
C THR A 60 8.80 -16.51 -31.59
N CYS A 61 9.17 -15.90 -32.73
CA CYS A 61 10.21 -16.39 -33.62
C CYS A 61 11.56 -15.73 -33.31
N ASP A 62 12.63 -16.49 -33.47
CA ASP A 62 14.00 -15.99 -33.33
C ASP A 62 14.56 -15.55 -34.68
N ALA A 63 14.06 -16.12 -35.79
CA ALA A 63 14.52 -15.78 -37.12
C ALA A 63 13.39 -15.87 -38.17
N VAL A 64 13.55 -15.10 -39.24
CA VAL A 64 12.74 -15.14 -40.45
C VAL A 64 13.66 -15.44 -41.62
N LEU A 65 13.45 -16.58 -42.28
CA LEU A 65 14.16 -16.97 -43.48
C LEU A 65 13.25 -16.74 -44.69
N VAL A 66 13.74 -15.98 -45.66
CA VAL A 66 13.03 -15.74 -46.93
C VAL A 66 13.80 -16.40 -48.06
N TYR A 67 13.12 -17.30 -48.78
CA TYR A 67 13.69 -18.03 -49.91
C TYR A 67 13.23 -17.42 -51.23
N PHE A 68 14.15 -16.74 -51.91
CA PHE A 68 13.93 -16.05 -53.17
C PHE A 68 14.22 -16.93 -54.38
N THR A 69 13.19 -17.21 -55.17
CA THR A 69 13.25 -17.97 -56.42
C THR A 69 12.63 -17.15 -57.56
N GLU A 70 12.74 -17.62 -58.79
CA GLU A 70 11.98 -17.04 -59.91
C GLU A 70 10.47 -17.00 -59.61
N ASN A 71 9.95 -18.03 -58.91
CA ASN A 71 8.54 -18.12 -58.54
C ASN A 71 8.14 -17.09 -57.48
N SER A 72 9.03 -16.79 -56.52
CA SER A 72 8.72 -15.88 -55.42
C SER A 72 8.90 -14.40 -55.78
N ILE A 73 9.83 -14.08 -56.70
CA ILE A 73 10.12 -12.71 -57.14
C ILE A 73 9.03 -12.18 -58.08
N ILE A 74 8.41 -13.04 -58.88
CA ILE A 74 7.32 -12.68 -59.79
C ILE A 74 6.01 -12.46 -59.02
N SER A 75 5.85 -13.07 -57.84
CA SER A 75 4.69 -12.84 -56.99
C SER A 75 4.68 -11.37 -56.52
N PRO A 76 3.60 -10.60 -56.80
CA PRO A 76 3.52 -9.18 -56.47
C PRO A 76 3.71 -8.84 -54.98
N MET A 77 3.59 -9.83 -54.09
CA MET A 77 3.47 -9.64 -52.64
C MET A 77 4.82 -9.62 -51.91
N VAL A 78 5.75 -10.53 -52.23
CA VAL A 78 6.98 -10.74 -51.41
C VAL A 78 8.08 -9.71 -51.73
N ALA A 79 8.16 -9.23 -52.98
CA ALA A 79 9.18 -8.26 -53.38
C ALA A 79 8.80 -6.79 -53.11
N LYS A 80 7.50 -6.47 -52.99
CA LYS A 80 7.03 -5.11 -52.72
C LYS A 80 7.01 -4.77 -51.22
N GLU A 81 6.73 -5.74 -50.35
CA GLU A 81 6.49 -5.50 -48.91
C GLU A 81 7.72 -5.63 -48.01
N ILE A 82 8.83 -6.24 -48.44
CA ILE A 82 10.08 -6.25 -47.67
C ILE A 82 10.90 -5.00 -47.99
N ASP A 83 10.91 -4.04 -47.07
CA ASP A 83 11.71 -2.83 -47.14
C ASP A 83 12.67 -2.70 -45.93
N ALA A 84 13.50 -1.65 -45.95
CA ALA A 84 14.46 -1.38 -44.89
C ALA A 84 13.79 -1.14 -43.52
N ALA A 85 12.58 -0.55 -43.49
CA ALA A 85 11.86 -0.27 -42.25
C ALA A 85 11.39 -1.55 -41.57
N LEU A 86 10.94 -2.54 -42.35
CA LEU A 86 10.62 -3.86 -41.83
C LEU A 86 11.85 -4.56 -41.27
N ILE A 87 12.97 -4.58 -42.00
CA ILE A 87 14.21 -5.21 -41.54
C ILE A 87 14.68 -4.59 -40.22
N GLN A 88 14.56 -3.27 -40.10
CA GLN A 88 14.87 -2.55 -38.87
C GLN A 88 13.92 -2.91 -37.73
N SER A 89 12.63 -3.08 -38.02
CA SER A 89 11.62 -3.47 -37.01
C SER A 89 11.86 -4.89 -36.50
N LEU A 90 12.19 -5.84 -37.39
CA LEU A 90 12.56 -7.20 -37.00
C LEU A 90 13.80 -7.18 -36.09
N SER A 91 14.83 -6.43 -36.47
CA SER A 91 16.05 -6.27 -35.67
C SER A 91 15.77 -5.65 -34.30
N ALA A 92 14.90 -4.64 -34.22
CA ALA A 92 14.48 -4.03 -32.96
C ALA A 92 13.71 -5.00 -32.04
N CYS A 93 13.06 -6.02 -32.61
CA CYS A 93 12.43 -7.10 -31.88
C CYS A 93 13.37 -8.30 -31.62
N GLY A 94 14.67 -8.20 -31.96
CA GLY A 94 15.63 -9.29 -31.81
C GLY A 94 15.49 -10.42 -32.84
N ILE A 95 14.73 -10.21 -33.92
CA ILE A 95 14.45 -11.25 -34.92
C ILE A 95 15.47 -11.14 -36.05
N SER A 96 16.23 -12.21 -36.30
CA SER A 96 17.19 -12.25 -37.41
C SER A 96 16.49 -12.43 -38.76
N PHE A 97 16.81 -11.56 -39.72
CA PHE A 97 16.35 -11.68 -41.10
C PHE A 97 17.40 -12.40 -41.97
N LEU A 98 17.02 -13.53 -42.56
CA LEU A 98 17.90 -14.43 -43.30
C LEU A 98 17.46 -14.57 -44.78
N PRO A 99 17.96 -13.71 -45.70
CA PRO A 99 17.60 -13.78 -47.11
C PRO A 99 18.48 -14.78 -47.87
N TYR A 100 17.86 -15.70 -48.62
CA TYR A 100 18.56 -16.63 -49.50
C TYR A 100 17.97 -16.61 -50.91
N VAL A 101 18.80 -16.75 -51.93
CA VAL A 101 18.37 -16.88 -53.34
C VAL A 101 18.66 -18.28 -53.87
N GLU A 102 17.80 -18.83 -54.72
CA GLU A 102 18.07 -20.10 -55.40
C GLU A 102 19.25 -19.99 -56.39
N LYS A 103 19.30 -18.87 -57.12
CA LYS A 103 20.31 -18.58 -58.15
C LYS A 103 20.94 -17.21 -57.90
N ALA A 104 22.24 -17.10 -58.11
CA ALA A 104 22.99 -15.87 -57.84
C ALA A 104 22.50 -14.66 -58.66
N GLU A 105 22.00 -14.91 -59.87
CA GLU A 105 21.54 -13.89 -60.83
C GLU A 105 20.27 -13.20 -60.34
N LEU A 106 19.45 -13.87 -59.53
CA LEU A 106 18.19 -13.34 -59.00
C LEU A 106 18.40 -12.16 -58.05
N ARG A 107 19.60 -12.01 -57.47
CA ARG A 107 19.93 -10.87 -56.60
C ARG A 107 19.72 -9.53 -57.29
N SER A 108 20.03 -9.45 -58.58
CA SER A 108 19.88 -8.22 -59.38
C SER A 108 18.41 -7.80 -59.53
N SER A 109 17.49 -8.77 -59.44
CA SER A 109 16.05 -8.56 -59.53
C SER A 109 15.42 -8.19 -58.18
N LEU A 110 16.16 -8.29 -57.07
CA LEU A 110 15.68 -7.88 -55.75
C LEU A 110 15.71 -6.37 -55.57
N ARG A 111 14.88 -5.86 -54.66
CA ARG A 111 14.86 -4.46 -54.24
C ARG A 111 16.23 -4.03 -53.70
N VAL A 112 16.57 -2.75 -53.85
CA VAL A 112 17.86 -2.18 -53.43
C VAL A 112 18.16 -2.48 -51.96
N ASP A 113 17.16 -2.35 -51.09
CA ASP A 113 17.28 -2.62 -49.65
C ASP A 113 17.67 -4.08 -49.33
N LEU A 114 17.29 -5.02 -50.18
CA LEU A 114 17.65 -6.43 -50.05
C LEU A 114 19.02 -6.75 -50.67
N ARG A 115 19.44 -5.96 -51.68
CA ARG A 115 20.74 -6.11 -52.35
C ARG A 115 21.91 -5.67 -51.49
N THR A 116 21.67 -4.81 -50.50
CA THR A 116 22.69 -4.38 -49.52
C THR A 116 22.94 -5.46 -48.45
N LEU A 117 22.01 -6.39 -48.27
CA LEU A 117 22.17 -7.52 -47.37
C LEU A 117 23.01 -8.64 -47.99
N GLN A 118 23.69 -9.42 -47.14
CA GLN A 118 24.41 -10.61 -47.57
C GLN A 118 23.43 -11.74 -47.92
N CYS A 119 22.88 -11.71 -49.13
CA CYS A 119 22.00 -12.77 -49.62
C CYS A 119 22.83 -13.89 -50.24
N ARG A 120 22.92 -15.07 -49.62
CA ARG A 120 23.70 -16.20 -50.17
C ARG A 120 22.86 -17.06 -51.12
N GLU A 121 23.55 -17.73 -52.04
CA GLU A 121 22.91 -18.71 -52.92
C GLU A 121 22.69 -19.98 -52.13
N PHE A 122 21.47 -20.51 -52.15
CA PHE A 122 21.10 -21.73 -51.44
C PHE A 122 20.21 -22.59 -52.34
N ASN A 123 20.75 -23.70 -52.82
CA ASN A 123 20.07 -24.60 -53.73
C ASN A 123 20.50 -26.05 -53.50
N ARG A 124 19.99 -26.96 -54.33
CA ARG A 124 20.22 -28.39 -54.16
C ARG A 124 21.70 -28.79 -54.27
N LYS A 125 22.52 -28.04 -55.02
CA LYS A 125 23.94 -28.37 -55.24
C LYS A 125 24.81 -28.02 -54.02
N ASN A 126 24.53 -26.89 -53.37
CA ASN A 126 25.28 -26.41 -52.21
C ASN A 126 24.52 -26.60 -50.88
N TYR A 127 23.45 -27.40 -50.88
CA TYR A 127 22.56 -27.50 -49.73
C TYR A 127 23.30 -27.88 -48.43
N ASN A 128 24.11 -28.94 -48.49
CA ASN A 128 24.82 -29.46 -47.32
C ASN A 128 25.95 -28.54 -46.84
N THR A 129 26.46 -27.64 -47.68
CA THR A 129 27.52 -26.70 -47.29
C THR A 129 26.96 -25.44 -46.64
N ILE A 130 25.77 -25.00 -47.07
CA ILE A 130 25.11 -23.79 -46.54
C ILE A 130 24.28 -24.07 -45.29
N LEU A 131 23.63 -25.24 -45.20
CA LEU A 131 22.75 -25.59 -44.08
C LEU A 131 23.37 -25.39 -42.69
N PRO A 132 24.63 -25.80 -42.41
CA PRO A 132 25.23 -25.57 -41.09
C PRO A 132 25.29 -24.09 -40.71
N SER A 133 25.58 -23.22 -41.67
CA SER A 133 25.62 -21.78 -41.43
C SER A 133 24.23 -21.19 -41.19
N VAL A 134 23.19 -21.70 -41.87
CA VAL A 134 21.78 -21.33 -41.60
C VAL A 134 21.41 -21.70 -40.15
N VAL A 135 21.75 -22.92 -39.73
CA VAL A 135 21.49 -23.41 -38.38
C VAL A 135 22.21 -22.56 -37.33
N SER A 136 23.49 -22.24 -37.56
CA SER A 136 24.26 -21.41 -36.64
C SER A 136 23.67 -20.01 -36.46
N GLU A 137 23.22 -19.35 -37.53
CA GLU A 137 22.63 -18.01 -37.41
C GLU A 137 21.29 -18.03 -36.67
N ILE A 138 20.45 -19.05 -36.89
CA ILE A 138 19.18 -19.18 -36.15
C ILE A 138 19.45 -19.37 -34.65
N TRP A 139 20.39 -20.25 -34.30
CA TRP A 139 20.77 -20.46 -32.91
C TRP A 139 21.41 -19.23 -32.28
N ARG A 140 22.24 -18.50 -33.03
CA ARG A 140 22.83 -17.25 -32.58
C ARG A 140 21.75 -16.24 -32.20
N SER A 141 20.78 -16.01 -33.07
CA SER A 141 19.66 -15.09 -32.79
C SER A 141 18.91 -15.48 -31.53
N HIS A 142 18.59 -16.77 -31.38
CA HIS A 142 17.89 -17.29 -30.21
C HIS A 142 18.68 -17.09 -28.91
N MET A 143 19.99 -17.31 -28.94
CA MET A 143 20.85 -17.11 -27.77
C MET A 143 20.97 -15.64 -27.39
N GLU A 144 21.14 -14.74 -28.36
CA GLU A 144 21.20 -13.29 -28.12
C GLU A 144 19.90 -12.81 -27.45
N ASN A 145 18.73 -13.20 -27.96
CA ASN A 145 17.42 -12.87 -27.37
C ASN A 145 17.22 -13.47 -25.97
N SER A 146 17.67 -14.71 -25.76
CA SER A 146 17.57 -15.38 -24.46
C SER A 146 18.41 -14.69 -23.39
N ILE A 147 19.60 -14.21 -23.76
CA ILE A 147 20.49 -13.46 -22.85
C ILE A 147 19.87 -12.09 -22.52
N GLU A 148 19.38 -11.37 -23.53
CA GLU A 148 18.78 -10.05 -23.35
C GLU A 148 17.53 -10.12 -22.45
N SER A 149 16.63 -11.06 -22.73
CA SER A 149 15.42 -11.27 -21.93
C SER A 149 15.73 -11.68 -20.48
N ALA A 150 16.75 -12.51 -20.26
CA ALA A 150 17.20 -12.88 -18.92
C ALA A 150 17.79 -11.67 -18.15
N SER A 151 18.62 -10.86 -18.82
CA SER A 151 19.19 -9.64 -18.26
C SER A 151 18.11 -8.63 -17.88
N LEU A 152 17.13 -8.42 -18.77
CA LEU A 152 16.00 -7.53 -18.53
C LEU A 152 15.15 -8.01 -17.35
N LYS A 153 14.88 -9.31 -17.26
CA LYS A 153 14.16 -9.90 -16.12
C LYS A 153 14.90 -9.70 -14.80
N GLN A 154 16.23 -9.86 -14.80
CA GLN A 154 17.03 -9.62 -13.60
C GLN A 154 17.02 -8.15 -13.19
N LYS A 155 17.15 -7.22 -14.13
CA LYS A 155 17.06 -5.77 -13.88
C LYS A 155 15.72 -5.37 -13.28
N ASN A 156 14.61 -5.86 -13.85
CA ASN A 156 13.27 -5.62 -13.31
C ASN A 156 13.16 -6.14 -11.87
N LYS A 157 13.72 -7.31 -11.59
CA LYS A 157 13.67 -7.86 -10.23
C LYS A 157 14.46 -7.02 -9.22
N ILE A 158 15.62 -6.49 -9.62
CA ILE A 158 16.42 -5.59 -8.79
C ILE A 158 15.64 -4.31 -8.48
N LEU A 159 15.01 -3.70 -9.50
CA LEU A 159 14.22 -2.48 -9.33
C LEU A 159 13.01 -2.69 -8.40
N GLU A 160 12.32 -3.82 -8.51
CA GLU A 160 11.24 -4.18 -7.57
C GLU A 160 11.72 -4.23 -6.12
N LEU A 161 12.88 -4.86 -5.89
CA LEU A 161 13.46 -4.99 -4.55
C LEU A 161 13.96 -3.65 -4.01
N GLU A 162 14.55 -2.81 -4.85
CA GLU A 162 14.96 -1.46 -4.46
C GLU A 162 13.75 -0.61 -4.05
N LEU A 163 12.66 -0.67 -4.81
CA LEU A 163 11.42 0.02 -4.49
C LEU A 163 10.81 -0.47 -3.15
N GLU A 164 10.84 -1.78 -2.90
CA GLU A 164 10.37 -2.36 -1.64
C GLU A 164 11.24 -1.92 -0.45
N LEU A 165 12.56 -1.93 -0.63
CA LEU A 165 13.52 -1.49 0.37
C LEU A 165 13.32 0.00 0.70
N GLU A 166 13.04 0.83 -0.29
CA GLU A 166 12.75 2.25 -0.09
C GLU A 166 11.46 2.47 0.71
N LYS A 167 10.39 1.72 0.42
CA LYS A 167 9.15 1.75 1.20
C LYS A 167 9.40 1.39 2.67
N LEU A 168 10.19 0.35 2.92
CA LEU A 168 10.55 -0.09 4.28
C LEU A 168 11.40 0.94 5.03
N LYS A 169 12.33 1.64 4.33
CA LYS A 169 13.11 2.73 4.93
C LYS A 169 12.25 3.94 5.29
N GLN A 170 11.24 4.25 4.48
CA GLN A 170 10.32 5.34 4.75
C GLN A 170 9.36 5.02 5.90
N SER A 171 8.97 3.74 6.06
CA SER A 171 8.28 3.29 7.26
C SER A 171 9.27 3.22 8.43
N LYS A 172 9.49 4.35 9.12
CA LYS A 172 10.08 4.30 10.47
C LYS A 172 9.24 3.31 11.29
N PRO A 173 9.83 2.38 12.04
CA PRO A 173 9.06 1.50 12.92
C PRO A 173 8.41 2.38 14.01
N THR A 174 7.15 2.71 13.81
CA THR A 174 6.34 3.39 14.81
C THR A 174 5.79 2.34 15.76
N VAL A 175 5.83 2.61 17.07
CA VAL A 175 5.19 1.74 18.08
C VAL A 175 3.65 1.76 17.94
N PHE A 176 3.14 2.72 17.17
CA PHE A 176 1.73 2.95 16.89
C PHE A 176 1.34 2.47 15.50
N GLU A 177 0.12 1.96 15.40
CA GLU A 177 -0.49 1.59 14.14
C GLU A 177 -0.79 2.84 13.28
N SER A 178 -0.99 2.65 11.97
CA SER A 178 -1.33 3.77 11.07
C SER A 178 -2.62 4.48 11.48
N SER A 179 -3.64 3.73 11.90
CA SER A 179 -4.91 4.25 12.42
C SER A 179 -4.72 5.13 13.66
N GLU A 180 -3.84 4.73 14.58
CA GLU A 180 -3.56 5.47 15.81
C GLU A 180 -2.82 6.78 15.55
N ASN A 181 -1.87 6.78 14.61
CA ASN A 181 -1.16 7.99 14.21
C ASN A 181 -2.08 9.03 13.56
N GLU A 182 -3.20 8.60 12.95
CA GLU A 182 -4.21 9.50 12.41
C GLU A 182 -5.23 9.94 13.47
N GLU A 183 -5.67 9.02 14.32
CA GLU A 183 -6.74 9.24 15.29
C GLU A 183 -6.28 10.01 16.54
N PHE A 184 -5.15 9.63 17.14
CA PHE A 184 -4.70 10.19 18.41
C PHE A 184 -4.45 11.72 18.36
N PRO A 185 -3.89 12.31 17.30
CA PRO A 185 -3.80 13.77 17.18
C PRO A 185 -5.17 14.47 17.26
N PHE A 186 -6.20 13.90 16.63
CA PHE A 186 -7.55 14.43 16.67
C PHE A 186 -8.13 14.36 18.08
N LEU A 187 -8.01 13.20 18.74
CA LEU A 187 -8.50 12.99 20.11
C LEU A 187 -7.79 13.90 21.12
N HIS A 188 -6.47 14.09 20.97
CA HIS A 188 -5.70 15.03 21.78
C HIS A 188 -6.26 16.45 21.69
N ASN A 189 -6.47 16.96 20.48
CA ASN A 189 -7.03 18.31 20.29
C ASN A 189 -8.47 18.44 20.83
N ARG A 190 -9.27 17.38 20.72
CA ARG A 190 -10.67 17.36 21.21
C ARG A 190 -10.76 17.33 22.74
N LEU A 191 -9.84 16.64 23.40
CA LEU A 191 -9.82 16.47 24.86
C LEU A 191 -9.04 17.57 25.60
N LYS A 192 -8.12 18.27 24.94
CA LYS A 192 -7.35 19.41 25.50
C LYS A 192 -8.20 20.68 25.73
N ARG A 193 -9.50 20.51 25.96
CA ARG A 193 -10.42 21.61 26.24
C ARG A 193 -10.49 21.87 27.74
N ILE A 194 -10.79 23.10 28.08
CA ILE A 194 -11.07 23.53 29.44
C ILE A 194 -12.58 23.48 29.63
N GLU A 195 -13.05 22.81 30.68
CA GLU A 195 -14.44 22.79 31.09
C GLU A 195 -14.62 23.49 32.45
N LYS A 196 -15.78 24.11 32.63
CA LYS A 196 -16.17 24.71 33.90
C LYS A 196 -16.93 23.67 34.73
N ILE A 197 -16.48 23.47 35.96
CA ILE A 197 -17.14 22.60 36.93
C ILE A 197 -17.67 23.46 38.08
N THR A 198 -18.87 23.12 38.56
CA THR A 198 -19.44 23.71 39.77
C THR A 198 -19.22 22.76 40.92
N VAL A 199 -18.66 23.28 42.01
CA VAL A 199 -18.43 22.54 43.25
C VAL A 199 -19.17 23.22 44.39
N SER A 200 -19.97 22.45 45.12
CA SER A 200 -20.79 22.96 46.21
C SER A 200 -20.06 22.82 47.55
N LEU A 201 -19.91 23.92 48.28
CA LEU A 201 -19.37 23.93 49.64
C LEU A 201 -20.51 23.75 50.64
N TYR A 202 -20.41 22.74 51.51
CA TYR A 202 -21.37 22.49 52.57
C TYR A 202 -20.75 22.72 53.94
N THR A 203 -21.59 23.02 54.94
CA THR A 203 -21.21 23.10 56.34
C THR A 203 -22.08 22.20 57.20
N LYS A 204 -21.45 21.51 58.16
CA LYS A 204 -22.13 20.71 59.18
C LYS A 204 -22.50 21.59 60.36
N VAL A 205 -23.78 21.92 60.48
CA VAL A 205 -24.32 22.68 61.62
C VAL A 205 -24.60 21.72 62.78
N ALA A 206 -24.21 22.10 64.00
CA ALA A 206 -24.56 21.33 65.19
C ALA A 206 -26.09 21.27 65.30
N ASN A 207 -26.65 20.06 65.42
CA ASN A 207 -28.09 19.73 65.48
C ASN A 207 -28.86 19.60 64.15
N SER A 208 -28.20 19.67 62.98
CA SER A 208 -28.84 19.29 61.70
C SER A 208 -28.44 17.88 61.27
N VAL A 209 -29.42 17.08 60.83
CA VAL A 209 -29.19 15.75 60.23
C VAL A 209 -28.58 15.88 58.84
N LEU A 210 -28.92 16.95 58.11
CA LEU A 210 -28.44 17.21 56.75
C LEU A 210 -27.47 18.40 56.73
N PRO A 211 -26.40 18.33 55.92
CA PRO A 211 -25.48 19.44 55.73
C PRO A 211 -26.18 20.62 55.02
N VAL A 212 -25.77 21.85 55.35
CA VAL A 212 -26.32 23.08 54.78
C VAL A 212 -25.37 23.57 53.68
N LEU A 213 -25.92 23.85 52.48
CA LEU A 213 -25.16 24.44 51.37
C LEU A 213 -24.75 25.88 51.74
N VAL A 214 -23.47 26.19 51.60
CA VAL A 214 -22.90 27.51 51.92
C VAL A 214 -22.79 28.37 50.66
N ARG A 215 -22.21 27.82 49.59
CA ARG A 215 -22.01 28.48 48.31
C ARG A 215 -21.65 27.48 47.21
N ASN A 216 -21.76 27.91 45.97
CA ASN A 216 -21.22 27.21 44.82
C ASN A 216 -19.97 27.93 44.31
N ASP A 217 -18.86 27.20 44.19
CA ASP A 217 -17.61 27.69 43.62
C ASP A 217 -17.45 27.13 42.20
N ILE A 218 -17.07 27.99 41.24
CA ILE A 218 -16.87 27.60 39.85
C ILE A 218 -15.37 27.48 39.57
N TYR A 219 -14.95 26.34 39.03
CA TYR A 219 -13.55 26.06 38.67
C TYR A 219 -13.42 25.74 37.19
N GLU A 220 -12.27 26.05 36.60
CA GLU A 220 -11.84 25.56 35.30
C GLU A 220 -10.89 24.37 35.46
N ILE A 221 -11.13 23.32 34.68
CA ILE A 221 -10.32 22.10 34.62
C ILE A 221 -10.03 21.71 33.17
N ASN A 222 -8.79 21.30 32.87
CA ASN A 222 -8.45 20.70 31.60
C ASN A 222 -8.86 19.21 31.61
N ILE A 223 -9.73 18.83 30.69
CA ILE A 223 -10.28 17.47 30.62
C ILE A 223 -9.19 16.44 30.32
N LEU A 224 -8.26 16.75 29.40
CA LEU A 224 -7.17 15.84 29.06
C LEU A 224 -6.28 15.57 30.27
N ASP A 225 -5.92 16.63 31.00
CA ASP A 225 -5.03 16.54 32.16
C ASP A 225 -5.70 15.72 33.27
N MET A 226 -7.01 15.92 33.48
CA MET A 226 -7.80 15.16 34.45
C MET A 226 -7.79 13.67 34.10
N LEU A 227 -8.06 13.35 32.84
CA LEU A 227 -8.11 11.97 32.36
C LEU A 227 -6.75 11.27 32.42
N VAL A 228 -5.67 11.97 32.05
CA VAL A 228 -4.30 11.42 32.15
C VAL A 228 -3.91 11.21 33.62
N SER A 229 -4.19 12.17 34.50
CA SER A 229 -3.95 12.05 35.94
C SER A 229 -4.67 10.84 36.54
N HIS A 230 -5.94 10.66 36.15
CA HIS A 230 -6.76 9.52 36.57
C HIS A 230 -6.18 8.17 36.14
N VAL A 231 -5.70 8.05 34.90
CA VAL A 231 -5.05 6.81 34.43
C VAL A 231 -3.73 6.57 35.18
N LYS A 232 -2.95 7.64 35.41
CA LYS A 232 -1.67 7.58 36.13
C LYS A 232 -1.81 7.25 37.61
N SER A 233 -2.96 7.53 38.24
CA SER A 233 -3.24 7.13 39.63
C SER A 233 -3.41 5.61 39.81
N GLY A 234 -3.38 4.84 38.71
CA GLY A 234 -3.54 3.38 38.71
C GLY A 234 -5.00 2.95 38.66
N SER A 235 -5.92 3.89 38.40
CA SER A 235 -7.34 3.58 38.23
C SER A 235 -7.56 2.76 36.96
N VAL A 236 -8.44 1.77 37.07
CA VAL A 236 -8.82 0.87 35.96
C VAL A 236 -10.25 1.13 35.46
N GLN A 237 -10.97 2.02 36.16
CA GLN A 237 -12.36 2.35 35.91
C GLN A 237 -12.56 3.85 36.03
N ILE A 238 -13.40 4.40 35.16
CA ILE A 238 -13.80 5.80 35.19
C ILE A 238 -15.27 5.88 35.56
N ASP A 239 -15.62 6.59 36.64
CA ASP A 239 -16.99 6.97 36.93
C ASP A 239 -17.06 8.36 37.59
N TYR A 240 -18.27 8.92 37.68
CA TYR A 240 -18.47 10.22 38.31
C TYR A 240 -18.04 10.27 39.77
N HIS A 241 -18.09 9.17 40.51
CA HIS A 241 -17.70 9.14 41.91
C HIS A 241 -16.18 9.29 42.06
N HIS A 242 -15.40 8.62 41.21
CA HIS A 242 -13.94 8.72 41.21
C HIS A 242 -13.48 10.11 40.76
N PHE A 243 -14.09 10.69 39.72
CA PHE A 243 -13.79 12.08 39.34
C PHE A 243 -14.11 13.08 40.45
N ASN A 244 -15.26 12.90 41.11
CA ASN A 244 -15.63 13.72 42.27
C ASN A 244 -14.60 13.60 43.39
N TRP A 245 -14.10 12.40 43.65
CA TRP A 245 -13.10 12.15 44.68
C TRP A 245 -11.76 12.81 44.34
N GLU A 246 -11.28 12.70 43.10
CA GLU A 246 -10.02 13.33 42.67
C GLU A 246 -10.09 14.86 42.75
N ILE A 247 -11.21 15.45 42.32
CA ILE A 247 -11.45 16.90 42.44
C ILE A 247 -11.49 17.31 43.92
N ASP A 248 -12.15 16.53 44.78
CA ASP A 248 -12.17 16.79 46.24
C ASP A 248 -10.78 16.71 46.88
N GLN A 249 -9.92 15.76 46.46
CA GLN A 249 -8.53 15.70 46.93
C GLN A 249 -7.73 16.96 46.53
N LEU A 250 -7.82 17.37 45.26
CA LEU A 250 -7.15 18.58 44.76
C LEU A 250 -7.66 19.85 45.44
N LEU A 251 -8.95 19.92 45.72
CA LEU A 251 -9.54 21.03 46.47
C LEU A 251 -9.08 21.04 47.93
N LYS A 252 -8.93 19.88 48.57
CA LYS A 252 -8.34 19.79 49.93
C LYS A 252 -6.90 20.28 49.94
N GLU A 253 -6.09 19.85 48.97
CA GLU A 253 -4.69 20.25 48.85
C GLU A 253 -4.55 21.75 48.62
N SER A 254 -5.35 22.33 47.71
CA SER A 254 -5.37 23.78 47.46
C SER A 254 -5.99 24.60 48.61
N ALA A 255 -7.00 24.08 49.31
CA ALA A 255 -7.64 24.72 50.46
C ALA A 255 -6.78 24.69 51.73
N SER A 256 -5.71 23.89 51.78
CA SER A 256 -4.67 23.95 52.84
C SER A 256 -4.05 25.33 53.00
N ALA A 257 -4.14 26.19 51.96
CA ALA A 257 -3.72 27.58 52.00
C ALA A 257 -4.74 28.52 52.69
N ASN A 258 -6.00 28.10 52.89
CA ASN A 258 -7.06 28.92 53.48
C ASN A 258 -7.50 28.36 54.84
N LYS A 259 -6.71 28.67 55.88
CA LYS A 259 -6.85 28.27 57.30
C LYS A 259 -8.15 28.72 58.02
N TYR A 260 -9.20 29.12 57.30
CA TYR A 260 -10.44 29.66 57.88
C TYR A 260 -11.73 28.96 57.45
N ALA A 261 -11.69 27.90 56.64
CA ALA A 261 -12.84 27.01 56.50
C ALA A 261 -12.95 26.17 57.79
N ALA A 262 -13.93 26.50 58.62
CA ALA A 262 -14.21 25.88 59.91
C ALA A 262 -14.16 24.34 59.83
N ARG A 263 -13.78 23.67 60.93
CA ARG A 263 -13.71 22.20 61.13
C ARG A 263 -14.94 21.37 60.64
N ASN A 264 -15.99 22.03 60.17
CA ASN A 264 -17.26 21.47 59.74
C ASN A 264 -17.60 21.72 58.26
N GLN A 265 -16.73 22.35 57.46
CA GLN A 265 -16.98 22.62 56.04
C GLN A 265 -16.28 21.62 55.11
N TYR A 266 -16.97 21.17 54.06
CA TYR A 266 -16.43 20.23 53.07
C TYR A 266 -17.10 20.45 51.70
N TYR A 267 -16.32 20.23 50.63
CA TYR A 267 -16.81 20.30 49.26
C TYR A 267 -17.45 18.98 48.85
N THR A 268 -18.54 19.01 48.08
CA THR A 268 -19.09 17.81 47.44
C THR A 268 -19.71 18.15 46.08
N GLY A 269 -19.74 17.15 45.19
CA GLY A 269 -20.57 17.18 43.99
C GLY A 269 -20.04 18.06 42.86
N ALA A 270 -18.79 17.86 42.47
CA ALA A 270 -18.26 18.37 41.20
C ALA A 270 -19.05 17.75 40.03
N LYS A 271 -19.91 18.55 39.42
CA LYS A 271 -20.68 18.11 38.24
C LYS A 271 -19.85 18.34 36.99
N VAL A 272 -19.09 17.32 36.59
CA VAL A 272 -18.48 17.25 35.25
C VAL A 272 -19.60 17.02 34.23
N ASN A 273 -19.41 17.50 32.99
CA ASN A 273 -20.38 17.33 31.92
C ASN A 273 -20.84 15.86 31.81
N PRO A 274 -22.15 15.57 31.92
CA PRO A 274 -22.66 14.21 31.83
C PRO A 274 -22.32 13.51 30.50
N ASP A 275 -22.06 14.26 29.43
CA ASP A 275 -21.75 13.68 28.13
C ASP A 275 -20.30 13.17 28.02
N LEU A 276 -19.40 13.51 28.95
CA LEU A 276 -17.99 13.13 28.88
C LEU A 276 -17.80 11.61 28.85
N ILE A 277 -18.53 10.86 29.67
CA ILE A 277 -18.46 9.39 29.67
C ILE A 277 -18.94 8.81 28.33
N VAL A 278 -19.96 9.41 27.73
CA VAL A 278 -20.48 9.00 26.42
C VAL A 278 -19.46 9.28 25.32
N GLU A 279 -18.81 10.45 25.35
CA GLU A 279 -17.71 10.78 24.42
C GLU A 279 -16.57 9.76 24.54
N LEU A 280 -16.11 9.46 25.76
CA LEU A 280 -15.01 8.52 26.00
C LEU A 280 -15.36 7.08 25.56
N ARG A 281 -16.60 6.64 25.74
CA ARG A 281 -17.10 5.37 25.17
C ARG A 281 -17.09 5.41 23.64
N THR A 282 -17.52 6.52 23.04
CA THR A 282 -17.59 6.67 21.58
C THR A 282 -16.19 6.65 20.95
N TYR A 283 -15.20 7.26 21.61
CA TYR A 283 -13.80 7.17 21.20
C TYR A 283 -13.17 5.80 21.48
N GLY A 284 -13.89 4.90 22.14
CA GLY A 284 -13.41 3.57 22.50
C GLY A 284 -12.39 3.59 23.62
N PHE A 285 -12.29 4.67 24.40
CA PHE A 285 -11.42 4.75 25.57
C PHE A 285 -12.00 4.01 26.78
N LEU A 286 -13.33 3.93 26.85
CA LEU A 286 -14.06 3.22 27.89
C LEU A 286 -14.87 2.07 27.32
N ARG A 287 -14.98 0.99 28.11
CA ARG A 287 -15.87 -0.14 27.84
C ARG A 287 -16.82 -0.34 29.01
N GLY A 288 -18.12 -0.30 28.73
CA GLY A 288 -19.14 -0.61 29.73
C GLY A 288 -19.13 -2.10 30.09
N VAL A 289 -18.97 -2.41 31.37
CA VAL A 289 -18.98 -3.78 31.91
C VAL A 289 -19.99 -3.87 33.04
N THR A 290 -20.66 -5.02 33.14
CA THR A 290 -21.58 -5.31 34.24
C THR A 290 -20.90 -6.27 35.21
N ARG A 291 -20.76 -5.84 36.47
CA ARG A 291 -20.16 -6.65 37.54
C ARG A 291 -21.20 -6.95 38.61
N THR A 292 -21.44 -8.23 38.86
CA THR A 292 -22.31 -8.67 39.95
C THR A 292 -21.55 -8.55 41.28
N LYS A 293 -22.08 -7.75 42.21
CA LYS A 293 -21.53 -7.59 43.56
C LYS A 293 -21.80 -8.84 44.41
N SER A 294 -21.06 -8.97 45.51
CA SER A 294 -21.24 -10.05 46.49
C SER A 294 -22.65 -10.12 47.10
N ASN A 295 -23.41 -9.01 47.03
CA ASN A 295 -24.80 -8.93 47.47
C ASN A 295 -25.84 -9.29 46.38
N GLY A 296 -25.38 -9.83 45.24
CA GLY A 296 -26.23 -10.25 44.12
C GLY A 296 -26.79 -9.12 43.26
N ARG A 297 -26.40 -7.86 43.51
CA ARG A 297 -26.80 -6.72 42.66
C ARG A 297 -25.79 -6.51 41.56
N ASP A 298 -26.27 -6.26 40.35
CA ASP A 298 -25.43 -5.85 39.23
C ASP A 298 -25.05 -4.38 39.34
N GLN A 299 -23.79 -4.10 39.02
CA GLN A 299 -23.25 -2.75 38.90
C GLN A 299 -22.70 -2.57 37.49
N HIS A 300 -23.16 -1.53 36.81
CA HIS A 300 -22.55 -1.07 35.56
C HIS A 300 -21.36 -0.17 35.90
N ILE A 301 -20.21 -0.48 35.32
CA ILE A 301 -18.96 0.26 35.45
C ILE A 301 -18.38 0.54 34.06
N ASP A 302 -17.57 1.58 33.94
CA ASP A 302 -16.81 1.87 32.72
C ASP A 302 -15.34 1.57 32.97
N GLU A 303 -14.84 0.53 32.31
CA GLU A 303 -13.44 0.12 32.38
C GLU A 303 -12.60 0.86 31.34
N ILE A 304 -11.38 1.24 31.73
CA ILE A 304 -10.38 1.80 30.83
C ILE A 304 -9.91 0.70 29.87
N THR A 305 -9.84 1.05 28.58
CA THR A 305 -9.41 0.13 27.51
C THR A 305 -7.93 0.25 27.19
N ASP A 306 -7.38 -0.76 26.52
CA ASP A 306 -6.01 -0.74 25.97
C ASP A 306 -5.77 0.46 25.05
N LYS A 307 -6.80 0.86 24.28
CA LYS A 307 -6.72 2.04 23.40
C LYS A 307 -6.42 3.30 24.19
N PHE A 308 -7.02 3.47 25.37
CA PHE A 308 -6.78 4.66 26.18
C PHE A 308 -5.37 4.63 26.78
N TYR A 309 -4.88 3.47 27.24
CA TYR A 309 -3.48 3.33 27.66
C TYR A 309 -2.50 3.63 26.50
N ARG A 310 -2.78 3.15 25.29
CA ARG A 310 -1.97 3.45 24.10
C ARG A 310 -2.00 4.93 23.72
N PHE A 311 -3.14 5.59 23.87
CA PHE A 311 -3.26 7.03 23.69
C PHE A 311 -2.43 7.82 24.73
N VAL A 312 -2.47 7.44 26.01
CA VAL A 312 -1.62 8.07 27.04
C VAL A 312 -0.14 7.88 26.70
N TYR A 313 0.27 6.68 26.29
CA TYR A 313 1.64 6.42 25.84
C TYR A 313 2.03 7.25 24.60
N TRP A 314 1.10 7.46 23.66
CA TRP A 314 1.30 8.32 22.49
C TRP A 314 1.54 9.78 22.87
N LEU A 315 0.83 10.30 23.89
CA LEU A 315 1.06 11.66 24.39
C LEU A 315 2.46 11.81 24.99
N GLU A 316 2.94 10.81 25.72
CA GLU A 316 4.30 10.79 26.29
C GLU A 316 5.36 10.69 25.19
N TYR A 317 5.14 9.81 24.20
CA TYR A 317 6.05 9.61 23.06
C TYR A 317 6.24 10.88 22.22
N ASN A 318 5.17 11.65 22.00
CA ASN A 318 5.20 12.86 21.17
C ASN A 318 5.45 14.16 21.95
N GLY A 319 5.79 14.07 23.25
CA GLY A 319 6.06 15.24 24.09
C GLY A 319 4.83 16.11 24.41
N GLY A 320 3.63 15.58 24.23
CA GLY A 320 2.35 16.27 24.48
C GLY A 320 1.89 16.20 25.94
N ALA A 321 2.32 15.18 26.69
CA ALA A 321 2.15 15.13 28.13
C ALA A 321 3.48 15.50 28.79
N ASN A 322 3.54 16.64 29.49
CA ASN A 322 4.59 16.85 30.47
C ASN A 322 4.58 15.64 31.41
N SER A 323 5.73 15.04 31.65
CA SER A 323 5.88 13.93 32.60
C SER A 323 5.37 14.29 34.01
N ASN A 324 5.19 15.57 34.31
CA ASN A 324 4.45 16.13 35.43
C ASN A 324 3.22 16.93 34.94
N ILE A 325 2.11 16.27 34.60
CA ILE A 325 0.80 16.95 34.55
C ILE A 325 0.30 17.01 35.99
N ASP A 326 0.59 18.13 36.67
CA ASP A 326 -0.12 18.48 37.90
C ASP A 326 -1.51 18.98 37.50
N LEU A 327 -2.56 18.27 37.89
CA LEU A 327 -3.93 18.73 37.63
C LEU A 327 -4.18 20.03 38.41
N GLN A 328 -4.39 21.14 37.70
CA GLN A 328 -4.61 22.44 38.32
C GLN A 328 -6.09 22.84 38.21
N LEU A 329 -6.63 23.36 39.31
CA LEU A 329 -7.97 23.94 39.39
C LEU A 329 -7.86 25.46 39.50
N PHE A 330 -8.47 26.18 38.57
CA PHE A 330 -8.51 27.65 38.60
C PHE A 330 -9.89 28.14 39.03
N LYS A 331 -9.97 28.83 40.19
CA LYS A 331 -11.22 29.38 40.70
C LYS A 331 -11.62 30.63 39.89
N LEU A 332 -12.81 30.63 39.32
CA LEU A 332 -13.34 31.76 38.52
C LEU A 332 -14.22 32.72 39.33
N GLY A 333 -14.93 32.24 40.36
CA GLY A 333 -15.89 33.05 41.11
C GLY A 333 -16.69 32.27 42.16
N GLU A 334 -17.52 32.99 42.92
CA GLU A 334 -18.40 32.46 43.97
C GLU A 334 -19.86 32.88 43.70
N GLU A 335 -20.79 31.95 43.71
CA GLU A 335 -22.24 32.24 43.74
C GLU A 335 -22.77 31.98 45.14
N LYS A 336 -23.28 33.05 45.80
CA LYS A 336 -23.93 32.97 47.11
C LYS A 336 -25.44 32.78 46.92
N GLU A 337 -25.99 31.70 47.47
CA GLU A 337 -27.42 31.61 47.75
C GLU A 337 -27.68 32.20 49.15
N THR A 338 -28.25 33.40 49.18
CA THR A 338 -28.69 34.05 50.43
C THR A 338 -30.02 33.42 50.86
N THR A 339 -29.98 32.42 51.75
CA THR A 339 -31.11 32.11 52.63
C THR A 339 -30.62 32.04 54.07
N LEU A 340 -30.39 33.21 54.64
CA LEU A 340 -30.34 33.46 56.06
C LEU A 340 -31.28 34.63 56.32
N ASP A 341 -32.58 34.36 56.30
CA ASP A 341 -33.59 35.17 56.98
C ASP A 341 -34.76 34.26 57.38
N ALA A 342 -35.19 34.43 58.63
CA ALA A 342 -36.32 33.79 59.35
C ALA A 342 -35.97 32.63 60.31
N ALA A 343 -35.37 32.97 61.47
CA ALA A 343 -35.75 32.41 62.78
C ALA A 343 -35.04 33.15 63.93
N SER A 344 -35.42 34.41 64.18
CA SER A 344 -35.20 35.05 65.49
C SER A 344 -36.21 36.18 65.72
N GLU A 345 -37.48 35.82 65.86
CA GLU A 345 -38.43 36.53 66.72
C GLU A 345 -39.26 35.48 67.46
N GLY A 346 -39.16 35.50 68.79
CA GLY A 346 -39.73 34.54 69.73
C GLY A 346 -39.02 34.63 71.07
#